data_AF-A0A2G9PLR2-F1
#
_entry.id   AF-A0A2G9PLR2-F1
#
_cell.length_a   1.000
_cell.length_b   1.000
_cell.length_c   1.000
_cell.angle_alpha   90.00
_cell.angle_beta   90.00
_cell.angle_gamma   90.00
#
_symmetry.space_group_name_H-M   'P 1'
#
loop_
_entity.id
_entity.type
_entity.pdbx_description
1 polymer ?
#
loop_
_entity_poly.entity_id
_entity_poly.type
_entity_poly.pdbx_seq_one_letter_code
_entity_poly.pdbx_strand_id
1 'polypeptide(L)'
;MNLGLESLTTKKRNLIGNVLFSKIGASELQVLHKYSYSMADMHFHPNALFLRGAARDRRYKEIIDSARKMGAGLAVTEHNTISSYLSLSKNKKGVTVIPAMEISCNNRPHFLFYFYSNGELAEFYERHVKP
;
A
#
# COMPACT_ATOMS: atom_id res chain seq x y z
N MET A 1 6.97 -22.70 7.57
CA MET A 1 6.81 -21.99 8.86
C MET A 1 5.32 -21.84 9.12
N ASN A 2 4.77 -22.48 10.16
CA ASN A 2 3.35 -22.37 10.48
C ASN A 2 3.14 -21.13 11.37
N LEU A 3 2.43 -20.12 10.87
CA LEU A 3 2.19 -18.86 11.60
C LEU A 3 1.14 -19.02 12.72
N GLY A 4 0.50 -20.19 12.88
CA GLY A 4 -0.47 -20.43 13.96
C GLY A 4 -1.75 -19.60 13.83
N LEU A 5 -2.09 -19.14 12.63
CA LEU A 5 -3.27 -18.32 12.36
C LEU A 5 -4.59 -19.12 12.45
N GLU A 6 -4.50 -20.45 12.46
CA GLU A 6 -5.66 -21.36 12.45
C GLU A 6 -6.54 -21.24 13.70
N SER A 7 -5.96 -20.89 14.84
CA SER A 7 -6.67 -20.74 16.12
C SER A 7 -7.23 -19.35 16.39
N LEU A 8 -7.03 -18.36 15.49
CA LEU A 8 -7.27 -16.94 15.80
C LEU A 8 -8.59 -16.34 15.33
N THR A 9 -9.44 -17.06 14.58
CA THR A 9 -10.64 -16.41 13.99
C THR A 9 -11.95 -17.19 14.13
N THR A 10 -12.94 -16.55 14.76
CA THR A 10 -14.37 -16.94 14.86
C THR A 10 -15.29 -16.20 13.86
N LYS A 11 -14.74 -15.42 12.91
CA LYS A 11 -15.55 -14.61 11.97
C LYS A 11 -16.02 -15.38 10.74
N LYS A 12 -17.16 -14.95 10.16
CA LYS A 12 -17.75 -15.46 8.90
C LYS A 12 -16.66 -15.65 7.83
N ARG A 13 -16.40 -16.90 7.47
CA ARG A 13 -15.42 -17.32 6.46
C ARG A 13 -16.17 -17.67 5.18
N ASN A 14 -15.73 -17.12 4.04
CA ASN A 14 -16.15 -17.57 2.73
C ASN A 14 -15.00 -18.37 2.11
N LEU A 15 -15.26 -19.65 1.84
CA LEU A 15 -14.35 -20.51 1.10
C LEU A 15 -14.74 -20.49 -0.37
N ILE A 16 -13.78 -20.13 -1.24
CA ILE A 16 -13.92 -20.27 -2.69
C ILE A 16 -12.74 -21.12 -3.16
N GLY A 17 -13.01 -22.36 -3.54
CA GLY A 17 -11.96 -23.37 -3.75
C GLY A 17 -11.12 -23.57 -2.48
N ASN A 18 -9.79 -23.53 -2.63
CA ASN A 18 -8.84 -23.65 -1.52
C ASN A 18 -8.42 -22.29 -0.93
N VAL A 19 -9.13 -21.20 -1.27
CA VAL A 19 -8.81 -19.86 -0.79
C VAL A 19 -9.81 -19.43 0.28
N LEU A 20 -9.28 -19.07 1.44
CA LEU A 20 -10.05 -18.55 2.55
C LEU A 20 -10.05 -17.02 2.53
N PHE A 21 -11.23 -16.43 2.36
CA PHE A 21 -11.42 -14.99 2.51
C PHE A 21 -11.91 -14.67 3.91
N SER A 22 -11.16 -13.83 4.63
CA SER A 22 -11.54 -13.33 5.95
C SER A 22 -11.00 -11.93 6.17
N LYS A 23 -11.70 -11.14 7.00
CA LYS A 23 -11.19 -9.85 7.44
C LYS A 23 -10.12 -10.07 8.50
N ILE A 24 -8.91 -9.58 8.23
CA ILE A 24 -7.81 -9.60 9.19
C ILE A 24 -8.18 -8.72 10.40
N GLY A 25 -8.07 -9.28 11.59
CA GLY A 25 -8.29 -8.63 12.87
C GLY A 25 -6.98 -8.32 13.60
N ALA A 26 -7.12 -7.77 14.81
CA ALA A 26 -5.99 -7.36 15.64
C ALA A 26 -5.12 -8.53 16.08
N SER A 27 -5.70 -9.71 16.31
CA SER A 27 -5.01 -10.94 16.69
C SER A 27 -4.02 -11.42 15.64
N GLU A 28 -4.42 -11.43 14.36
CA GLU A 28 -3.55 -11.86 13.27
C GLU A 28 -2.41 -10.86 13.04
N LEU A 29 -2.69 -9.56 13.19
CA LEU A 29 -1.67 -8.51 13.11
C LEU A 29 -0.63 -8.64 14.23
N GLN A 30 -1.04 -8.98 15.45
CA GLN A 30 -0.11 -9.22 16.57
C GLN A 30 0.81 -10.40 16.30
N VAL A 31 0.30 -11.46 15.66
CA VAL A 31 1.13 -12.61 15.27
C VAL A 31 2.18 -12.20 14.24
N LEU A 32 1.81 -11.44 13.20
CA LEU A 32 2.79 -10.94 12.23
C LEU A 32 3.88 -10.11 12.91
N HIS A 33 3.48 -9.22 13.82
CA HIS A 33 4.41 -8.39 14.59
C HIS A 33 5.36 -9.21 15.48
N LYS A 34 4.86 -10.29 16.11
CA LYS A 34 5.68 -11.21 16.92
C LYS A 34 6.81 -11.83 16.10
N TYR A 35 6.60 -12.07 14.81
CA TYR A 35 7.60 -12.62 13.90
C TYR A 35 8.33 -11.53 13.10
N SER A 36 8.24 -10.27 13.52
CA SER A 36 8.87 -9.12 12.86
C SER A 36 8.43 -8.92 11.40
N TYR A 37 7.24 -9.41 11.05
CA TYR A 37 6.59 -9.11 9.78
C TYR A 37 5.69 -7.89 9.90
N SER A 38 5.59 -7.13 8.82
CA SER A 38 4.63 -6.04 8.67
C SER A 38 3.76 -6.29 7.45
N MET A 39 2.49 -5.94 7.56
CA MET A 39 1.56 -5.97 6.44
C MET A 39 1.68 -4.68 5.65
N ALA A 40 1.53 -4.76 4.33
CA ALA A 40 1.37 -3.58 3.49
C ALA A 40 0.27 -3.82 2.45
N ASP A 41 -0.51 -2.77 2.17
CA ASP A 41 -1.29 -2.72 0.95
C ASP A 41 -0.33 -2.49 -0.23
N MET A 42 -0.29 -3.42 -1.18
CA MET A 42 0.68 -3.39 -2.29
C MET A 42 0.14 -2.71 -3.55
N HIS A 43 -1.13 -2.26 -3.58
CA HIS A 43 -1.75 -1.63 -4.75
C HIS A 43 -2.73 -0.54 -4.29
N PHE A 44 -2.22 0.67 -4.09
CA PHE A 44 -3.00 1.77 -3.56
C PHE A 44 -2.84 3.07 -4.35
N HIS A 45 -3.97 3.68 -4.71
CA HIS A 45 -4.09 4.91 -5.48
C HIS A 45 -4.67 6.06 -4.62
N PRO A 46 -3.83 6.84 -3.91
CA PRO A 46 -4.28 7.99 -3.13
C PRO A 46 -5.15 8.99 -3.91
N ASN A 47 -4.86 9.24 -5.19
CA ASN A 47 -5.54 10.23 -6.01
C ASN A 47 -7.00 9.89 -6.26
N ALA A 48 -7.35 8.59 -6.29
CA ALA A 48 -8.73 8.15 -6.40
C ALA A 48 -9.59 8.61 -5.21
N LEU A 49 -8.98 9.03 -4.11
CA LEU A 49 -9.66 9.53 -2.90
C LEU A 49 -9.85 11.05 -2.87
N PHE A 50 -9.40 11.78 -3.89
CA PHE A 50 -9.51 13.24 -3.96
C PHE A 50 -10.68 13.66 -4.85
N LEU A 51 -11.67 14.31 -4.22
CA LEU A 51 -12.68 15.09 -4.95
C LEU A 51 -12.07 16.42 -5.41
N ARG A 52 -12.57 16.97 -6.52
CA ARG A 52 -12.18 18.31 -6.98
C ARG A 52 -12.39 19.33 -5.85
N GLY A 53 -11.33 20.09 -5.53
CA GLY A 53 -11.35 21.13 -4.49
C GLY A 53 -11.00 20.68 -3.06
N ALA A 54 -10.72 19.39 -2.82
CA ALA A 54 -10.28 18.93 -1.51
C ALA A 54 -8.82 19.31 -1.21
N ALA A 55 -8.53 19.69 0.04
CA ALA A 55 -7.16 19.96 0.50
C ALA A 55 -6.34 18.65 0.54
N ARG A 56 -5.49 18.44 -0.47
CA ARG A 56 -4.71 17.20 -0.67
C ARG A 56 -3.83 16.85 0.53
N ASP A 57 -3.17 17.82 1.13
CA ASP A 57 -2.27 17.59 2.27
C ASP A 57 -2.98 17.02 3.49
N ARG A 58 -4.20 17.51 3.79
CA ARG A 58 -5.03 16.97 4.87
C ARG A 58 -5.35 15.50 4.61
N ARG A 59 -5.67 15.14 3.37
CA ARG A 59 -6.04 13.78 2.98
C ARG A 59 -4.85 12.83 3.02
N TYR A 60 -3.68 13.27 2.60
CA TYR A 60 -2.45 12.48 2.76
C TYR A 60 -2.15 12.20 4.23
N LYS A 61 -2.36 13.19 5.11
CA LYS A 61 -2.25 12.98 6.56
C LYS A 61 -3.26 11.95 7.08
N GLU A 62 -4.53 12.04 6.66
CA GLU A 62 -5.58 11.07 7.03
C GLU A 62 -5.22 9.64 6.58
N ILE A 63 -4.63 9.47 5.40
CA ILE A 63 -4.15 8.18 4.88
C ILE A 63 -3.05 7.61 5.79
N ILE A 64 -2.01 8.41 6.09
CA ILE A 64 -0.91 7.97 6.96
C ILE A 64 -1.40 7.67 8.37
N ASP A 65 -2.28 8.50 8.94
CA ASP A 65 -2.82 8.28 10.28
C ASP A 65 -3.64 6.98 10.34
N SER A 66 -4.39 6.67 9.28
CA SER A 66 -5.14 5.42 9.16
C SER A 66 -4.21 4.21 9.06
N ALA A 67 -3.20 4.26 8.20
CA ALA A 67 -2.20 3.20 8.05
C ALA A 67 -1.44 2.95 9.37
N ARG A 68 -1.06 4.02 10.08
CA ARG A 68 -0.42 3.94 11.40
C ARG A 68 -1.33 3.27 12.42
N LYS A 69 -2.60 3.66 12.49
CA LYS A 69 -3.58 3.07 13.41
C LYS A 69 -3.79 1.58 13.13
N MET A 70 -3.69 1.18 11.86
CA MET A 70 -3.80 -0.23 11.45
C MET A 70 -2.51 -1.03 11.66
N GLY A 71 -1.37 -0.38 11.92
CA GLY A 71 -0.07 -1.06 11.96
C GLY A 71 0.34 -1.62 10.59
N ALA A 72 -0.10 -0.98 9.51
CA ALA A 72 0.15 -1.42 8.14
C ALA A 72 0.94 -0.37 7.36
N GLY A 73 1.77 -0.84 6.43
CA GLY A 73 2.38 -0.02 5.39
C GLY A 73 1.49 0.09 4.15
N LEU A 74 1.94 0.86 3.17
CA LEU A 74 1.30 0.96 1.86
C LEU A 74 2.32 1.22 0.75
N ALA A 75 2.10 0.63 -0.42
CA ALA A 75 2.76 0.98 -1.66
C ALA A 75 1.89 1.98 -2.42
N VAL A 76 2.47 3.11 -2.82
CA VAL A 76 1.75 4.14 -3.59
C VAL A 76 1.99 3.85 -5.06
N THR A 77 0.97 3.39 -5.77
CA THR A 77 1.10 2.85 -7.13
C THR A 77 0.33 3.70 -8.13
N GLU A 78 0.46 5.01 -8.08
CA GLU A 78 -0.25 5.92 -8.99
C GLU A 78 0.13 5.69 -10.46
N HIS A 79 -0.82 5.95 -11.36
CA HIS A 79 -0.63 5.77 -12.80
C HIS A 79 0.36 6.79 -13.37
N ASN A 80 1.51 6.30 -13.86
CA ASN A 80 2.54 7.08 -14.55
C ASN A 80 2.94 8.38 -13.81
N THR A 81 2.89 8.40 -12.48
CA THR A 81 3.25 9.57 -11.67
C THR A 81 3.75 9.18 -10.29
N ILE A 82 4.63 10.01 -9.72
CA ILE A 82 5.17 9.86 -8.37
C ILE A 82 4.69 10.93 -7.39
N SER A 83 3.85 11.87 -7.83
CA SER A 83 3.50 13.06 -7.04
C SER A 83 2.90 12.72 -5.67
N SER A 84 1.93 11.80 -5.62
CA SER A 84 1.31 11.35 -4.37
C SER A 84 2.28 10.61 -3.46
N TYR A 85 3.20 9.82 -4.05
CA TYR A 85 4.26 9.17 -3.30
C TYR A 85 5.18 10.18 -2.63
N LEU A 86 5.59 11.24 -3.35
CA LEU A 86 6.46 12.30 -2.79
C LEU A 86 5.77 13.03 -1.63
N SER A 87 4.47 13.30 -1.72
CA SER A 87 3.71 13.93 -0.63
C SER A 87 3.57 13.03 0.60
N LEU A 88 3.25 11.75 0.39
CA LEU A 88 3.08 10.78 1.48
C LEU A 88 4.41 10.42 2.15
N SER A 89 5.47 10.22 1.35
CA SER A 89 6.78 9.83 1.86
C SER A 89 7.44 10.91 2.74
N LYS A 90 7.13 12.19 2.53
CA LYS A 90 7.55 13.30 3.42
C LYS A 90 6.91 13.23 4.81
N ASN A 91 5.68 12.70 4.91
CA ASN A 91 4.88 12.70 6.15
C ASN A 91 4.71 11.29 6.76
N LYS A 92 5.51 10.31 6.32
CA LYS A 92 5.36 8.88 6.63
C LYS A 92 5.68 8.43 8.07
N LYS A 93 5.83 9.34 9.05
CA LYS A 93 6.36 9.00 10.38
C LYS A 93 5.60 7.80 11.00
N GLY A 94 6.33 6.71 11.29
CA GLY A 94 5.76 5.48 11.87
C GLY A 94 4.96 4.61 10.91
N VAL A 95 5.06 4.83 9.59
CA VAL A 95 4.40 4.04 8.55
C VAL A 95 5.41 3.73 7.43
N THR A 96 5.45 2.48 7.00
CA THR A 96 6.22 2.10 5.81
C THR A 96 5.46 2.55 4.57
N VAL A 97 6.02 3.49 3.82
CA VAL A 97 5.51 3.91 2.51
C VAL A 97 6.49 3.39 1.45
N ILE A 98 6.05 2.38 0.71
CA ILE A 98 6.86 1.67 -0.29
C ILE A 98 6.86 2.51 -1.58
N PRO A 99 8.04 2.84 -2.14
CA PRO A 99 8.12 3.49 -3.45
C PRO A 99 7.65 2.53 -4.54
N ALA A 100 6.63 2.95 -5.27
CA ALA A 100 6.04 2.15 -6.34
C ALA A 100 5.41 3.04 -7.42
N MET A 101 5.02 2.43 -8.54
CA MET A 101 4.28 3.08 -9.62
C MET A 101 3.46 2.03 -10.36
N GLU A 102 2.27 2.42 -10.83
CA GLU A 102 1.56 1.64 -11.85
C GLU A 102 1.83 2.27 -13.22
N ILE A 103 2.40 1.48 -14.14
CA ILE A 103 2.65 1.91 -15.51
C ILE A 103 1.47 1.51 -16.39
N SER A 104 0.81 2.53 -16.96
CA SER A 104 -0.27 2.32 -17.91
C SER A 104 0.29 1.98 -19.29
N CYS A 105 -0.26 0.95 -19.93
CA CYS A 105 0.09 0.55 -21.28
C CYS A 105 -1.11 0.71 -22.21
N ASN A 106 -0.90 1.21 -23.43
CA ASN A 106 -1.97 1.50 -24.39
C ASN A 106 -2.92 0.30 -24.64
N ASN A 107 -2.41 -0.94 -24.59
CA ASN A 107 -3.16 -2.14 -24.99
C ASN A 107 -3.25 -3.27 -23.93
N ARG A 108 -3.04 -2.96 -22.63
CA ARG A 108 -3.01 -3.92 -21.50
C ARG A 108 -1.82 -4.92 -21.54
N PRO A 109 -1.40 -5.52 -20.40
CA PRO A 109 -1.73 -5.19 -19.01
C PRO A 109 -0.96 -3.96 -18.50
N HIS A 110 -1.44 -3.34 -17.41
CA HIS A 110 -0.64 -2.39 -16.63
C HIS A 110 0.39 -3.15 -15.80
N PHE A 111 1.49 -2.49 -15.46
CA PHE A 111 2.57 -3.09 -14.70
C PHE A 111 2.78 -2.36 -13.37
N LEU A 112 2.88 -3.13 -12.28
CA LEU A 112 3.26 -2.61 -10.97
C LEU A 112 4.77 -2.71 -10.81
N PHE A 113 5.42 -1.58 -10.60
CA PHE A 113 6.84 -1.49 -10.30
C PHE A 113 7.02 -1.08 -8.85
N TYR A 114 7.92 -1.78 -8.15
CA TYR A 114 8.31 -1.49 -6.77
C TYR A 114 9.81 -1.21 -6.74
N PHE A 115 10.21 -0.22 -5.96
CA PHE A 115 11.59 0.23 -5.88
C PHE A 115 12.07 0.13 -4.43
N TYR A 116 13.37 -0.14 -4.25
CA TYR A 116 13.98 -0.20 -2.92
C TYR A 116 14.18 1.19 -2.32
N SER A 117 14.34 2.21 -3.15
CA SER A 117 14.57 3.57 -2.69
C SER A 117 13.76 4.64 -3.43
N ASN A 118 13.61 5.80 -2.78
CA ASN A 118 13.03 6.98 -3.40
C ASN A 118 13.84 7.43 -4.63
N GLY A 119 15.17 7.22 -4.60
CA GLY A 119 16.07 7.58 -5.69
C GLY A 119 15.82 6.75 -6.93
N GLU A 120 15.69 5.42 -6.78
CA GLU A 120 15.39 4.50 -7.88
C GLU A 120 14.02 4.81 -8.53
N LEU A 121 12.99 5.07 -7.71
CA LEU A 121 11.68 5.48 -8.22
C LEU A 121 11.76 6.79 -9.03
N ALA A 122 12.45 7.79 -8.48
CA ALA A 122 12.59 9.09 -9.15
C ALA A 122 13.40 8.97 -10.45
N GLU A 123 14.49 8.21 -10.43
CA GLU A 123 15.31 7.94 -11.60
C GLU A 123 14.52 7.21 -12.70
N PHE A 124 13.78 6.16 -12.34
CA PHE A 124 12.94 5.42 -13.29
C PHE A 124 11.87 6.32 -13.90
N TYR A 125 11.21 7.14 -13.08
CA TYR A 125 10.19 8.08 -13.54
C TYR A 125 10.77 9.08 -14.55
N GLU A 126 11.90 9.73 -14.22
CA GLU A 126 12.51 10.74 -15.09
C GLU A 126 13.09 10.15 -16.38
N ARG A 127 13.60 8.92 -16.37
CA ARG A 127 14.21 8.29 -17.56
C ARG A 127 13.21 7.60 -18.49
N HIS A 128 12.12 7.04 -17.94
CA HIS A 128 11.29 6.07 -18.67
C HIS A 128 9.80 6.42 -18.72
N VAL A 129 9.31 7.37 -17.92
CA VAL A 129 7.87 7.62 -17.78
C VAL A 129 7.49 9.05 -18.14
N LYS A 130 8.29 10.02 -17.67
CA LYS A 130 8.08 11.44 -17.97
C LYS A 130 8.19 11.68 -19.49
N PRO A 131 7.24 12.40 -20.11
CA PRO A 131 7.27 12.73 -21.54
C PRO A 131 8.47 13.60 -21.94
#